data_AF-A0A962V7K6-F1
#
_entry.id   AF-A0A962V7K6-F1
#
_cell.length_a   1.000
_cell.length_b   1.000
_cell.length_c   1.000
_cell.angle_alpha   90.00
_cell.angle_beta   90.00
_cell.angle_gamma   90.00
#
_symmetry.space_group_name_H-M   'P 1'
#
loop_
_entity.id
_entity.type
_entity.pdbx_description
1 polymer ?
#
loop_
_entity_poly.entity_id
_entity_poly.type
_entity_poly.pdbx_seq_one_letter_code
_entity_poly.pdbx_strand_id
1 'polypeptide(L)'
;RRLAEFHAERAGGILQSLDYPQPTIDRVQSLLLRLNRSSDPECQTLEDVVCQVFIEYYLADFAATKSEDKLLDILRKTWAKMSPAGQQAALQLDLPAALQSVLGKALAGAI
;
A
#
# COMPACT_ATOMS: atom_id res chain seq x y z
N ARG A 1 -4.84 -2.82 -13.56
CA ARG A 1 -4.09 -1.89 -14.43
C ARG A 1 -4.98 -0.75 -14.89
N ARG A 2 -6.07 -1.03 -15.61
CA ARG A 2 -7.07 -0.04 -16.07
C ARG A 2 -7.54 1.00 -15.02
N LEU A 3 -7.80 0.59 -13.78
CA LEU A 3 -8.22 1.53 -12.73
C LEU A 3 -7.11 2.50 -12.30
N ALA A 4 -5.87 2.03 -12.20
CA ALA A 4 -4.74 2.90 -11.85
C ALA A 4 -4.49 3.94 -12.97
N GLU A 5 -4.57 3.50 -14.23
CA GLU A 5 -4.48 4.37 -15.40
C GLU A 5 -5.60 5.41 -15.41
N PHE A 6 -6.86 4.97 -15.19
CA PHE A 6 -8.00 5.89 -15.06
C PHE A 6 -7.80 6.95 -13.97
N HIS A 7 -7.32 6.55 -12.79
CA HIS A 7 -7.09 7.49 -11.70
C HIS A 7 -5.93 8.45 -11.98
N ALA A 8 -4.86 7.99 -12.63
CA ALA A 8 -3.76 8.85 -13.07
C ALA A 8 -4.22 9.86 -14.12
N GLU A 9 -4.95 9.43 -15.14
CA GLU A 9 -5.55 10.32 -16.15
C GLU A 9 -6.49 11.34 -15.51
N ARG A 10 -7.36 10.90 -14.61
CA ARG A 10 -8.31 11.78 -13.93
C ARG A 10 -7.61 12.83 -13.07
N ALA A 11 -6.60 12.43 -12.29
CA ALA A 11 -5.83 13.35 -11.46
C ALA A 11 -5.04 14.34 -12.31
N GLY A 12 -4.42 13.87 -13.40
CA GLY A 12 -3.70 14.74 -14.33
C GLY A 12 -4.61 15.77 -14.99
N GLY A 13 -5.81 15.38 -15.42
CA GLY A 13 -6.80 16.33 -15.96
C GLY A 13 -7.27 17.37 -14.96
N ILE A 14 -7.40 17.02 -13.66
CA ILE A 14 -7.72 17.99 -12.61
C ILE A 14 -6.57 18.99 -12.43
N LEU A 15 -5.34 18.50 -12.29
CA LEU A 15 -4.16 19.37 -12.10
C LEU A 15 -3.94 20.28 -13.30
N GLN A 16 -4.12 19.77 -14.52
CA GLN A 16 -4.05 20.56 -15.74
C GLN A 16 -5.11 21.68 -15.75
N SER A 17 -6.35 21.40 -15.30
CA SER A 17 -7.42 22.41 -15.21
C SER A 17 -7.16 23.52 -14.19
N LEU A 18 -6.15 23.34 -13.33
CA LEU A 18 -5.71 24.29 -12.32
C LEU A 18 -4.33 24.90 -12.66
N ASP A 19 -3.88 24.77 -13.91
CA ASP A 19 -2.62 25.33 -14.43
C ASP A 19 -1.34 24.84 -13.70
N TYR A 20 -1.36 23.63 -13.12
CA TYR A 20 -0.14 23.02 -12.59
C TYR A 20 0.86 22.70 -13.72
N PRO A 21 2.17 22.87 -13.49
CA PRO A 21 3.18 22.60 -14.50
C PRO A 21 3.29 21.10 -14.82
N GLN A 22 3.58 20.78 -16.08
CA GLN A 22 3.64 19.40 -16.57
C GLN A 22 4.51 18.45 -15.72
N PRO A 23 5.70 18.85 -15.20
CA PRO A 23 6.48 17.97 -14.34
C PRO A 23 5.76 17.54 -13.06
N THR A 24 4.89 18.41 -12.49
CA THR A 24 4.08 18.05 -11.31
C THR A 24 2.98 17.06 -11.69
N ILE A 25 2.35 17.25 -12.85
CA ILE A 25 1.32 16.33 -13.37
C ILE A 25 1.93 14.94 -13.60
N ASP A 26 3.05 14.89 -14.32
CA ASP A 26 3.77 13.64 -14.61
C ASP A 26 4.18 12.93 -13.32
N ARG A 27 4.63 13.69 -12.32
CA ARG A 27 5.01 13.16 -11.01
C ARG A 27 3.82 12.49 -10.31
N VAL A 28 2.69 13.17 -10.22
CA VAL A 28 1.48 12.63 -9.58
C VAL A 28 0.98 11.39 -10.31
N GLN A 29 0.97 11.41 -11.65
CA GLN A 29 0.58 10.26 -12.45
C GLN A 29 1.51 9.05 -12.23
N SER A 30 2.82 9.29 -12.21
CA SER A 30 3.82 8.27 -11.92
C SER A 30 3.60 7.61 -10.55
N LEU A 31 3.31 8.41 -9.53
CA LEU A 31 3.02 7.93 -8.17
C LEU A 31 1.73 7.10 -8.12
N LEU A 32 0.65 7.56 -8.75
CA LEU A 32 -0.63 6.83 -8.79
C LEU A 32 -0.52 5.49 -9.53
N LEU A 33 0.31 5.44 -10.56
CA LEU A 33 0.63 4.22 -11.31
C LEU A 33 1.62 3.31 -10.58
N ARG A 34 2.24 3.81 -9.50
CA ARG A 34 3.30 3.15 -8.72
C ARG A 34 4.49 2.70 -9.56
N LEU A 35 4.91 3.56 -10.49
CA LEU A 35 6.04 3.27 -11.35
C LEU A 35 7.35 3.29 -10.55
N ASN A 36 8.29 2.40 -10.90
CA ASN A 36 9.64 2.37 -10.34
C ASN A 36 9.73 2.31 -8.80
N ARG A 37 8.74 1.69 -8.13
CA ARG A 37 8.66 1.59 -6.66
C ARG A 37 10.00 1.27 -5.98
N SER A 38 10.76 0.31 -6.52
CA SER A 38 12.03 -0.13 -5.92
C SER A 38 13.17 0.90 -5.98
N SER A 39 13.07 1.91 -6.83
CA SER A 39 14.12 2.93 -7.04
C SER A 39 13.64 4.36 -6.79
N ASP A 40 12.36 4.55 -6.48
CA ASP A 40 11.73 5.86 -6.28
C ASP A 40 11.29 5.99 -4.82
N PRO A 41 11.99 6.82 -4.02
CA PRO A 41 11.70 6.98 -2.60
C PRO A 41 10.27 7.42 -2.29
N GLU A 42 9.69 8.37 -3.03
CA GLU A 42 8.33 8.84 -2.72
C GLU A 42 7.28 7.81 -3.14
N CYS A 43 7.53 7.07 -4.23
CA CYS A 43 6.66 5.96 -4.62
C CYS A 43 6.70 4.86 -3.55
N GLN A 44 7.87 4.57 -2.97
CA GLN A 44 8.01 3.62 -1.88
C GLN A 44 7.29 4.11 -0.62
N THR A 45 7.43 5.40 -0.25
CA THR A 45 6.68 5.99 0.87
C THR A 45 5.17 5.87 0.66
N LEU A 46 4.68 6.12 -0.55
CA LEU A 46 3.25 5.96 -0.86
C LEU A 46 2.79 4.50 -0.75
N GLU A 47 3.63 3.53 -1.14
CA GLU A 47 3.34 2.11 -0.94
C GLU A 47 3.28 1.74 0.54
N ASP A 48 4.24 2.21 1.33
CA ASP A 48 4.32 1.96 2.77
C ASP A 48 3.05 2.46 3.47
N VAL A 49 2.64 3.69 3.19
CA VAL A 49 1.40 4.29 3.73
C VAL A 49 0.17 3.48 3.33
N VAL A 50 0.08 3.06 2.06
CA VAL A 50 -1.07 2.29 1.57
C VAL A 50 -1.16 0.92 2.26
N CYS A 51 -0.01 0.26 2.46
CA CYS A 51 0.05 -1.02 3.16
C CYS A 51 -0.31 -0.86 4.64
N GLN A 52 0.21 0.18 5.30
CA GLN A 52 -0.09 0.48 6.70
C GLN A 52 -1.59 0.77 6.90
N VAL A 53 -2.16 1.62 6.04
CA VAL A 53 -3.59 1.93 6.06
C VAL A 53 -4.44 0.68 5.86
N PHE A 54 -4.05 -0.22 4.96
CA PHE A 54 -4.71 -1.52 4.81
C PHE A 54 -4.68 -2.34 6.11
N ILE A 55 -3.50 -2.48 6.73
CA ILE A 55 -3.33 -3.27 7.96
C ILE A 55 -4.15 -2.67 9.12
N GLU A 56 -4.14 -1.35 9.28
CA GLU A 56 -4.77 -0.66 10.40
C GLU A 56 -6.29 -0.60 10.27
N TYR A 57 -6.79 -0.19 9.09
CA TYR A 57 -8.20 0.18 8.94
C TYR A 57 -9.05 -0.86 8.20
N TYR A 58 -8.44 -1.70 7.36
CA TYR A 58 -9.19 -2.58 6.45
C TYR A 58 -9.00 -4.07 6.73
N LEU A 59 -7.92 -4.44 7.42
CA LEU A 59 -7.58 -5.85 7.64
C LEU A 59 -8.65 -6.60 8.43
N ALA A 60 -9.29 -5.96 9.42
CA ALA A 60 -10.33 -6.58 10.24
C ALA A 60 -11.50 -7.10 9.40
N ASP A 61 -12.12 -6.20 8.63
CA ASP A 61 -13.25 -6.54 7.75
C ASP A 61 -12.81 -7.49 6.63
N PHE A 62 -11.58 -7.30 6.13
CA PHE A 62 -11.03 -8.16 5.09
C PHE A 62 -10.88 -9.60 5.59
N ALA A 63 -10.33 -9.79 6.81
CA ALA A 63 -10.11 -11.08 7.43
C ALA A 63 -11.42 -11.86 7.63
N ALA A 64 -12.52 -11.18 7.95
CA ALA A 64 -13.84 -11.81 8.13
C ALA A 64 -14.38 -12.49 6.86
N THR A 65 -13.85 -12.14 5.67
CA THR A 65 -14.34 -12.65 4.38
C THR A 65 -13.42 -13.66 3.71
N LYS A 66 -12.30 -14.03 4.34
CA LYS A 66 -11.25 -14.88 3.73
C LYS A 66 -10.94 -16.09 4.60
N SER A 67 -10.46 -17.16 3.97
CA SER A 67 -9.81 -18.25 4.68
C SER A 67 -8.46 -17.79 5.25
N GLU A 68 -8.00 -18.44 6.31
CA GLU A 68 -6.72 -18.09 6.96
C GLU A 68 -5.55 -18.16 5.96
N ASP A 69 -5.44 -19.22 5.14
CA ASP A 69 -4.36 -19.35 4.14
C ASP A 69 -4.31 -18.17 3.16
N LYS A 70 -5.47 -17.72 2.67
CA LYS A 70 -5.55 -16.56 1.77
C LYS A 70 -5.17 -15.27 2.48
N LEU A 71 -5.57 -15.12 3.73
CA LEU A 71 -5.23 -13.97 4.55
C LEU A 71 -3.72 -13.88 4.80
N LEU A 72 -3.08 -15.01 5.13
CA LEU A 72 -1.63 -15.08 5.32
C LEU A 72 -0.86 -14.79 4.03
N ASP A 73 -1.28 -15.33 2.89
CA ASP A 73 -0.67 -15.03 1.58
C ASP A 73 -0.77 -13.53 1.23
N ILE A 74 -1.93 -12.91 1.47
CA ILE A 74 -2.12 -11.48 1.23
C ILE A 74 -1.24 -10.64 2.15
N LEU A 75 -1.19 -10.97 3.44
CA LEU A 75 -0.34 -10.25 4.39
C LEU A 75 1.15 -10.35 4.03
N ARG A 76 1.64 -11.51 3.61
CA ARG A 76 3.03 -11.67 3.13
C ARG A 76 3.29 -10.81 1.89
N LYS A 77 2.35 -10.78 0.94
CA LYS A 77 2.47 -9.94 -0.27
C LYS A 77 2.37 -8.45 0.06
N THR A 78 1.59 -8.06 1.04
CA THR A 78 1.54 -6.67 1.54
C THR A 78 2.89 -6.31 2.16
N TRP A 79 3.41 -7.17 3.05
CA TRP A 79 4.69 -6.98 3.73
C TRP A 79 5.88 -6.85 2.76
N ALA A 80 5.92 -7.68 1.73
CA ALA A 80 6.99 -7.70 0.73
C ALA A 80 7.04 -6.43 -0.15
N LYS A 81 5.99 -5.61 -0.17
CA LYS A 81 5.97 -4.33 -0.89
C LYS A 81 6.48 -3.16 -0.05
N MET A 82 6.54 -3.34 1.27
CA MET A 82 6.91 -2.29 2.21
C MET A 82 8.43 -2.20 2.35
N SER A 83 8.92 -0.99 2.57
CA SER A 83 10.30 -0.74 2.97
C SER A 83 10.53 -1.23 4.40
N PRO A 84 11.80 -1.41 4.84
CA PRO A 84 12.10 -1.70 6.24
C PRO A 84 11.51 -0.66 7.21
N ALA A 85 11.49 0.62 6.83
CA ALA A 85 10.89 1.67 7.66
C ALA A 85 9.36 1.52 7.73
N GLY A 86 8.70 1.23 6.61
CA GLY A 86 7.27 0.95 6.57
C GLY A 86 6.89 -0.27 7.40
N GLN A 87 7.68 -1.35 7.31
CA GLN A 87 7.50 -2.56 8.13
C GLN A 87 7.59 -2.24 9.62
N GLN A 88 8.59 -1.47 10.04
CA GLN A 88 8.72 -1.04 11.44
C GLN A 88 7.53 -0.21 11.90
N ALA A 89 7.05 0.73 11.07
CA ALA A 89 5.85 1.51 11.39
C ALA A 89 4.60 0.63 11.54
N ALA A 90 4.42 -0.37 10.67
CA ALA A 90 3.30 -1.31 10.76
C ALA A 90 3.34 -2.20 12.02
N LEU A 91 4.52 -2.52 12.56
CA LEU A 91 4.64 -3.25 13.83
C LEU A 91 4.19 -2.44 15.05
N GLN A 92 4.14 -1.11 14.94
CA GLN A 92 3.71 -0.22 16.03
C GLN A 92 2.21 0.07 16.02
N LEU A 93 1.45 -0.51 15.08
CA LEU A 93 0.01 -0.31 14.99
C LEU A 93 -0.73 -0.94 16.19
N ASP A 94 -1.70 -0.20 16.73
CA ASP A 94 -2.58 -0.69 17.78
C ASP A 94 -3.70 -1.58 17.19
N LEU A 95 -3.34 -2.82 16.88
CA LEU A 95 -4.25 -3.80 16.30
C LEU A 95 -4.91 -4.66 17.40
N PRO A 96 -6.17 -5.10 17.21
CA PRO A 96 -6.76 -6.13 18.06
C PRO A 96 -5.88 -7.39 18.12
N ALA A 97 -5.83 -8.04 19.29
CA ALA A 97 -4.95 -9.19 19.54
C ALA A 97 -5.09 -10.32 18.50
N ALA A 98 -6.30 -10.56 17.99
CA ALA A 98 -6.55 -11.54 16.93
C ALA A 98 -5.82 -11.18 15.62
N LEU A 99 -5.81 -9.91 15.21
CA LEU A 99 -5.12 -9.45 14.01
C LEU A 99 -3.60 -9.41 14.20
N GLN A 100 -3.13 -9.04 15.40
CA GLN A 100 -1.70 -9.15 15.74
C GLN A 100 -1.20 -10.60 15.62
N SER A 101 -2.00 -11.56 16.10
CA SER A 101 -1.66 -12.99 15.98
C SER A 101 -1.56 -13.42 14.52
N VAL A 102 -2.53 -13.04 13.68
CA VAL A 102 -2.52 -13.37 12.25
C VAL A 102 -1.34 -12.72 11.53
N LEU A 103 -1.04 -11.45 11.83
CA LEU A 103 0.14 -10.77 11.28
C LEU A 103 1.42 -11.51 11.68
N GLY A 104 1.58 -11.86 12.97
CA GLY A 104 2.72 -12.64 13.45
C GLY A 104 2.88 -13.98 12.74
N LYS A 105 1.79 -14.73 12.53
CA LYS A 105 1.80 -15.98 11.74
C LYS A 105 2.25 -15.76 10.30
N ALA A 106 1.82 -14.66 9.67
CA ALA A 106 2.19 -14.35 8.30
C ALA A 106 3.72 -14.12 8.18
N LEU A 107 4.30 -13.41 9.15
CA LEU A 107 5.72 -13.05 9.20
C LEU A 107 6.62 -14.22 9.63
N ALA A 108 6.15 -15.12 10.49
CA ALA A 108 6.93 -16.28 10.94
C ALA A 108 7.28 -17.26 9.80
N GLY A 109 6.52 -17.24 8.69
CA GLY A 109 6.83 -18.02 7.48
C GLY A 109 7.58 -17.24 6.40
N ALA A 110 8.01 -16.02 6.69
CA ALA A 110 8.73 -15.13 5.76
C ALA A 110 10.21 -14.91 6.16
N ILE A 111 10.70 -15.64 7.17
CA ILE A 111 12.09 -15.69 7.62
C ILE A 111 12.72 -16.99 7.14
#